data_AF-A0A835ZB80-F1
#
_entry.id   AF-A0A835ZB80-F1
#
_cell.length_a   1.000
_cell.length_b   1.000
_cell.length_c   1.000
_cell.angle_alpha   90.00
_cell.angle_beta   90.00
_cell.angle_gamma   90.00
#
_symmetry.space_group_name_H-M   'P 1'
#
loop_
_entity.id
_entity.type
_entity.pdbx_description
1 polymer ?
#
loop_
_entity_poly.entity_id
_entity_poly.type
_entity_poly.pdbx_seq_one_letter_code
_entity_poly.pdbx_strand_id
1 'polypeptide(L)'
;MHFNAATRVATLQHGTCTLAVDATLLPEFDFRIGSLFEFIGTVQVAGLERRVAARAHRNVDGLDMALYENVLRVRRAFLRTLSSEGGRAS
;
A
#
# COMPACT_ATOMS: atom_id res chain seq x y z
N MET A 1 5.09 -10.84 4.34
CA MET A 1 5.98 -9.66 4.39
C MET A 1 7.39 -10.09 4.76
N HIS A 2 8.41 -9.51 4.14
CA HIS A 2 9.83 -9.67 4.51
C HIS A 2 10.45 -8.29 4.78
N PHE A 3 11.34 -8.16 5.77
CA PHE A 3 11.98 -6.88 6.12
C PHE A 3 13.50 -7.05 6.24
N ASN A 4 14.27 -6.21 5.53
CA ASN A 4 15.71 -6.11 5.66
C ASN A 4 16.06 -4.92 6.57
N ALA A 5 16.53 -5.21 7.79
CA ALA A 5 16.87 -4.20 8.76
C ALA A 5 18.07 -3.31 8.34
N ALA A 6 19.05 -3.88 7.64
CA ALA A 6 20.25 -3.15 7.22
C ALA A 6 19.92 -2.05 6.18
N THR A 7 19.00 -2.34 5.25
CA THR A 7 18.59 -1.37 4.22
C THR A 7 17.31 -0.64 4.58
N ARG A 8 16.65 -0.99 5.69
CA ARG A 8 15.30 -0.54 6.08
C ARG A 8 14.27 -0.71 4.95
N VAL A 9 14.40 -1.76 4.14
CA VAL A 9 13.47 -2.04 3.04
C VAL A 9 12.60 -3.23 3.40
N ALA A 10 11.29 -3.00 3.34
CA ALA A 10 10.24 -3.98 3.45
C ALA A 10 9.80 -4.45 2.05
N THR A 11 9.47 -5.73 1.91
CA THR A 11 8.81 -6.28 0.72
C THR A 11 7.42 -6.77 1.12
N LEU A 12 6.42 -6.08 0.58
CA LEU A 12 5.03 -6.49 0.60
C LEU A 12 4.77 -7.44 -0.56
N GLN A 13 3.99 -8.48 -0.30
CA GLN A 13 3.54 -9.41 -1.32
C GLN A 13 2.03 -9.54 -1.23
N HIS A 14 1.37 -9.45 -2.38
CA HIS A 14 -0.06 -9.68 -2.52
C HIS A 14 -0.32 -10.47 -3.79
N GLY A 15 -0.73 -11.74 -3.64
CA GLY A 15 -0.74 -12.69 -4.75
C GLY A 15 0.65 -12.88 -5.37
N THR A 16 0.77 -12.66 -6.67
CA THR A 16 2.02 -12.69 -7.42
C THR A 16 2.73 -11.33 -7.51
N CYS A 17 2.11 -10.27 -7.00
CA CYS A 17 2.66 -8.93 -7.04
C CYS A 17 3.50 -8.65 -5.79
N THR A 18 4.66 -8.01 -5.98
CA THR A 18 5.50 -7.52 -4.89
C THR A 18 5.68 -6.02 -4.97
N LEU A 19 5.78 -5.37 -3.82
CA LEU A 19 6.04 -3.94 -3.70
C LEU A 19 7.13 -3.71 -2.65
N ALA A 20 8.19 -3.01 -3.04
CA ALA A 20 9.22 -2.56 -2.12
C ALA A 20 8.75 -1.30 -1.37
N VAL A 21 9.02 -1.26 -0.08
CA VAL A 21 8.67 -0.18 0.83
C VAL A 21 9.94 0.26 1.54
N ASP A 22 10.33 1.51 1.34
CA ASP A 22 11.36 2.16 2.13
C ASP A 22 10.75 2.60 3.47
N ALA A 23 11.22 2.00 4.56
CA ALA A 23 10.79 2.24 5.93
C ALA A 23 11.79 3.13 6.70
N THR A 24 12.69 3.84 6.01
CA THR A 24 13.70 4.70 6.64
C THR A 24 13.07 5.83 7.46
N LEU A 25 11.93 6.37 7.02
CA LEU A 25 11.23 7.45 7.72
C LEU A 25 10.26 6.96 8.81
N LEU A 26 10.06 5.65 8.93
CA LEU A 26 9.21 5.08 9.98
C LEU A 26 10.00 4.97 11.29
N PRO A 27 9.36 5.14 12.46
CA PRO A 27 9.96 4.80 13.74
C PRO A 27 10.38 3.32 13.77
N GLU A 28 11.13 2.90 14.79
CA GLU A 28 11.39 1.47 14.99
C GLU A 28 10.09 0.73 15.32
N PHE A 29 9.87 -0.41 14.69
CA PHE A 29 8.76 -1.29 14.98
C PHE A 29 9.03 -2.74 14.57
N ASP A 30 8.33 -3.66 15.24
CA ASP A 30 8.47 -5.09 15.01
C ASP A 30 7.67 -5.52 13.78
N PHE A 31 8.37 -5.71 12.67
CA PHE A 31 7.83 -6.40 11.51
C PHE A 31 7.74 -7.90 11.79
N ARG A 32 6.54 -8.38 12.14
CA ARG A 32 6.29 -9.81 12.26
C ARG A 32 6.13 -10.43 10.87
N ILE A 33 6.99 -11.40 10.56
CA ILE A 33 6.88 -12.18 9.31
C ILE A 33 5.53 -12.89 9.30
N GLY A 34 4.83 -12.80 8.17
CA GLY A 34 3.49 -13.38 7.98
C GLY A 34 2.34 -12.45 8.36
N SER A 35 2.58 -11.39 9.12
CA SER A 35 1.56 -10.38 9.41
C SER A 35 1.22 -9.52 8.19
N LEU A 36 -0.01 -8.99 8.20
CA LEU A 36 -0.51 -8.04 7.25
C LEU A 36 -0.29 -6.61 7.77
N PHE A 37 0.25 -5.77 6.90
CA PHE A 37 0.53 -4.38 7.20
C PHE A 37 0.01 -3.47 6.10
N GLU A 38 -0.54 -2.32 6.49
CA GLU A 38 -0.80 -1.21 5.58
C GLU A 38 0.30 -0.17 5.72
N PHE A 39 0.69 0.43 4.60
CA PHE A 39 1.64 1.53 4.53
C PHE A 39 1.02 2.72 3.80
N ILE A 40 1.31 3.92 4.30
CA ILE A 40 0.97 5.18 3.64
C ILE A 40 2.26 5.91 3.34
N GLY A 41 2.41 6.37 2.10
CA GLY A 41 3.63 7.02 1.65
C GLY A 41 3.51 7.55 0.23
N THR A 42 4.64 8.02 -0.28
CA THR A 42 4.77 8.48 -1.66
C THR A 42 5.46 7.45 -2.52
N VAL A 43 4.93 7.23 -3.73
CA VAL A 43 5.58 6.37 -4.72
C VAL A 43 6.81 7.09 -5.27
N GLN A 44 7.95 6.44 -5.16
CA GLN A 44 9.22 6.84 -5.77
C GLN A 44 9.50 5.92 -6.95
N VAL A 45 9.89 6.50 -8.07
CA VAL A 45 10.22 5.79 -9.31
C VAL A 45 11.65 6.14 -9.70
N ALA A 46 12.50 5.12 -9.82
CA ALA A 46 13.88 5.25 -10.23
C ALA A 46 14.16 4.22 -11.35
N GLY A 47 14.11 4.68 -12.61
CA GLY A 47 14.15 3.79 -13.77
C GLY A 47 12.96 2.81 -13.76
N LEU A 48 13.25 1.51 -13.70
CA LEU A 48 12.24 0.46 -13.63
C LEU A 48 11.80 0.12 -12.19
N GLU A 49 12.53 0.60 -11.18
CA GLU A 49 12.19 0.33 -9.79
C GLU A 49 11.09 1.26 -9.28
N ARG A 50 10.13 0.68 -8.59
CA ARG A 50 9.05 1.39 -7.90
C ARG A 50 9.07 1.03 -6.43
N ARG A 51 9.18 2.04 -5.57
CA ARG A 51 9.18 1.87 -4.12
C ARG A 51 8.21 2.85 -3.47
N VAL A 52 7.67 2.50 -2.31
CA VAL A 52 6.92 3.45 -1.47
C VAL A 52 7.84 3.97 -0.38
N ALA A 53 8.11 5.28 -0.35
CA ALA A 53 8.70 5.93 0.82
C ALA A 53 7.60 6.10 1.86
N ALA A 54 7.54 5.16 2.80
CA ALA A 54 6.50 5.10 3.81
C ALA A 54 6.72 6.16 4.89
N ARG A 55 5.61 6.76 5.34
CA ARG A 55 5.59 7.75 6.43
C ARG A 55 4.69 7.32 7.59
N ALA A 56 3.78 6.37 7.32
CA ALA A 56 2.99 5.71 8.34
C ALA A 56 2.81 4.23 7.99
N HIS A 57 2.60 3.42 9.03
CA HIS A 57 2.25 2.02 8.89
C HIS A 57 1.25 1.62 9.98
N ARG A 58 0.54 0.52 9.76
CA ARG A 58 -0.25 -0.16 10.80
C ARG A 58 -0.25 -1.66 10.58
N ASN A 59 -0.16 -2.42 11.68
CA ASN A 59 -0.51 -3.84 11.66
C ASN A 59 -2.04 -3.95 11.49
N VAL A 60 -2.46 -4.80 10.56
CA VAL A 60 -3.88 -5.03 10.25
C VAL A 60 -4.16 -6.53 10.22
N ASP A 61 -3.50 -7.28 11.12
CA ASP A 61 -3.81 -8.69 11.30
C ASP A 61 -5.28 -8.86 11.68
N GLY A 62 -5.95 -9.83 11.05
CA GLY A 62 -7.38 -10.05 11.20
C GLY A 62 -8.27 -9.19 10.28
N LEU A 63 -7.70 -8.33 9.43
CA LEU A 63 -8.45 -7.68 8.36
C LEU A 63 -9.01 -8.71 7.38
N ASP A 64 -10.32 -8.68 7.16
CA ASP A 64 -10.95 -9.44 6.09
C ASP A 64 -10.56 -8.83 4.73
N MET A 65 -9.57 -9.45 4.09
CA MET A 65 -9.05 -9.00 2.79
C MET A 65 -10.10 -9.07 1.67
N ALA A 66 -10.98 -10.06 1.69
CA ALA A 66 -12.01 -10.19 0.66
C ALA A 66 -13.01 -9.03 0.75
N LEU A 67 -13.44 -8.68 1.97
CA LEU A 67 -14.30 -7.53 2.19
C LEU A 67 -13.57 -6.21 1.85
N TYR A 68 -12.32 -6.05 2.28
CA TYR A 68 -11.51 -4.86 1.98
C TYR A 68 -11.41 -4.61 0.46
N GLU A 69 -11.10 -5.64 -0.31
CA GLU A 69 -11.03 -5.53 -1.77
C GLU A 69 -12.37 -5.19 -2.42
N ASN A 70 -13.46 -5.77 -1.92
CA ASN A 70 -14.81 -5.47 -2.39
C ASN A 70 -15.17 -4.00 -2.13
N VAL A 71 -14.89 -3.49 -0.93
CA VAL A 71 -15.10 -2.08 -0.59
C VAL A 71 -14.27 -1.16 -1.48
N LEU A 72 -13.00 -1.49 -1.73
CA LEU A 72 -12.15 -0.72 -2.66
C LEU A 72 -12.72 -0.71 -4.08
N ARG A 73 -13.28 -1.82 -4.55
CA ARG A 73 -13.89 -1.94 -5.88
C ARG A 73 -15.11 -1.04 -6.01
N VAL A 74 -16.03 -1.11 -5.04
CA VAL A 74 -17.23 -0.27 -5.00
C VAL A 74 -16.85 1.20 -4.94
N ARG A 75 -15.92 1.58 -4.06
CA ARG A 75 -15.44 2.98 -3.94
C ARG A 75 -14.87 3.51 -5.26
N ARG A 76 -14.04 2.71 -5.96
CA ARG A 76 -13.48 3.13 -7.27
C ARG A 76 -14.56 3.24 -8.35
N ALA A 77 -15.58 2.37 -8.34
CA ALA A 77 -16.71 2.49 -9.26
C ALA A 77 -17.48 3.79 -9.02
N PHE A 78 -17.82 4.09 -7.78
CA PHE A 78 -18.52 5.32 -7.38
C PHE A 78 -17.74 6.59 -7.78
N LEU A 79 -16.44 6.66 -7.46
CA LEU A 79 -15.61 7.81 -7.80
C LEU A 79 -15.49 8.05 -9.31
N ARG A 80 -15.47 6.98 -10.12
CA ARG A 80 -15.47 7.11 -11.59
C ARG A 80 -16.75 7.73 -12.13
N THR A 81 -17.90 7.36 -11.56
CA THR A 81 -19.19 7.96 -11.93
C THR A 81 -19.19 9.46 -11.66
N LEU A 82 -18.77 9.89 -10.46
CA LEU A 82 -18.68 11.31 -10.11
C LEU A 82 -17.76 12.11 -11.04
N SER A 83 -16.60 11.56 -11.38
CA SER A 83 -15.67 12.23 -12.32
C SER A 83 -16.23 12.34 -13.75
N SER A 84 -17.12 11.42 -14.16
CA SER A 84 -17.76 11.47 -15.49
C SER A 84 -18.94 12.45 -15.57
N GLU A 85 -19.60 12.75 -14.44
CA GLU A 85 -20.70 13.71 -14.36
C GLU A 85 -20.20 15.16 -14.29
N GLY A 86 -19.07 15.40 -13.61
CA GLY A 86 -18.42 16.72 -13.55
C GLY A 86 -17.80 17.21 -14.87
N GLY A 87 -17.62 16.34 -15.87
CA GLY A 87 -17.07 16.68 -17.18
C GLY A 87 -18.11 17.05 -18.25
N ARG A 88 -19.40 17.08 -17.92
CA ARG A 88 -20.50 17.44 -18.85
C ARG A 88 -21.04 18.86 -18.68
N ALA A 89 -20.47 19.63 -17.76
CA ALA A 89 -20.82 21.02 -17.52
C ALA A 89 -19.62 21.93 -17.84
N SER A 90 -19.28 22.04 -19.13
CA SER A 90 -18.36 23.06 -19.67
C SER A 90 -18.55 23.20 -21.17
#